data_AF-A0A972EHG1-F1
#
_entry.id   AF-A0A972EHG1-F1
#
_cell.length_a   1.000
_cell.length_b   1.000
_cell.length_c   1.000
_cell.angle_alpha   90.00
_cell.angle_beta   90.00
_cell.angle_gamma   90.00
#
_symmetry.space_group_name_H-M   'P 1'
#
loop_
_entity.id
_entity.type
_entity.pdbx_description
1 polymer ?
#
loop_
_entity_poly.entity_id
_entity_poly.type
_entity_poly.pdbx_seq_one_letter_code
_entity_poly.pdbx_strand_id
1 'polypeptide(L)'
;MGSNNSIDIASGEGTEKEPKGISGILKELSGMIKHFEGIESVEIDSGVTASGENYCQGRIMIKAKEKGFKGQAVFVEGTPKEFITNLQVGPNQGQGFRLSVGDIRAFKLKISASDYNKNTGVIGAAFYSEREVTDGLSSQTIEHAVDVSTEECATAAITVYDNAIVQVAQLRGALGAIQNRLEYTAANLENTGENLTAALSRIEDTDMALEMSEFTKYNILIQAGTAMLAQANQRPQTVLQLLGG
;
A
#
# COMPACT_ATOMS: atom_id res chain seq x y z
N MET A 1 -28.16 -79.53 59.94
CA MET A 1 -28.05 -78.18 60.55
C MET A 1 -26.56 -77.88 60.66
N GLY A 2 -25.96 -76.88 60.03
CA GLY A 2 -26.37 -75.93 59.01
C GLY A 2 -25.13 -75.66 58.14
N SER A 3 -25.34 -75.33 56.86
CA SER A 3 -24.25 -75.02 55.93
C SER A 3 -23.59 -73.70 56.30
N ASN A 4 -22.28 -73.72 56.53
CA ASN A 4 -21.46 -72.52 56.49
C ASN A 4 -21.25 -72.13 55.02
N ASN A 5 -22.11 -71.24 54.51
CA ASN A 5 -21.81 -70.50 53.30
C ASN A 5 -20.93 -69.31 53.70
N SER A 6 -19.77 -69.20 53.08
CA SER A 6 -18.89 -68.04 53.20
C SER A 6 -19.62 -66.77 52.75
N ILE A 7 -19.62 -65.75 53.61
CA ILE A 7 -20.07 -64.40 53.27
C ILE A 7 -19.01 -63.78 52.35
N ASP A 8 -19.42 -63.50 51.12
CA ASP A 8 -18.61 -62.78 50.14
C ASP A 8 -18.66 -61.28 50.48
N ILE A 9 -17.52 -60.72 50.84
CA ILE A 9 -17.33 -59.30 51.17
C ILE A 9 -17.19 -58.42 49.91
N ALA A 10 -17.36 -59.00 48.71
CA ALA A 10 -17.23 -58.30 47.44
C ALA A 10 -18.52 -57.64 46.93
N SER A 11 -19.57 -57.48 47.74
CA SER A 11 -20.73 -56.65 47.36
C SER A 11 -21.05 -55.58 48.40
N GLY A 12 -20.44 -54.41 48.20
CA GLY A 12 -20.76 -53.18 48.90
C GLY A 12 -20.46 -51.99 48.00
N GLU A 13 -21.39 -51.66 47.10
CA GLU A 13 -21.44 -50.32 46.52
C GLU A 13 -21.81 -49.33 47.64
N GLY A 14 -20.86 -48.47 48.01
CA GLY A 14 -21.06 -47.49 49.09
C GLY A 14 -19.84 -46.64 49.39
N THR A 15 -19.40 -45.85 48.41
CA THR A 15 -18.65 -44.58 48.55
C THR A 15 -17.59 -44.49 49.67
N GLU A 16 -16.41 -45.05 49.44
CA GLU A 16 -15.19 -44.55 50.06
C GLU A 16 -14.22 -44.19 48.94
N LYS A 17 -14.04 -42.89 48.68
CA LYS A 17 -13.10 -42.41 47.67
C LYS A 17 -11.69 -42.78 48.14
N GLU A 18 -11.12 -43.83 47.57
CA GLU A 18 -9.69 -44.12 47.71
C GLU A 18 -8.87 -42.85 47.40
N PRO A 19 -7.81 -42.55 48.18
CA PRO A 19 -6.94 -41.43 47.86
C PRO A 19 -6.37 -41.68 46.47
N LYS A 20 -6.73 -40.81 45.52
CA LYS A 20 -6.31 -40.95 44.12
C LYS A 20 -4.80 -41.14 44.07
N GLY A 21 -4.36 -42.34 43.71
CA GLY A 21 -2.93 -42.61 43.49
C GLY A 21 -2.38 -41.65 42.43
N ILE A 22 -1.06 -41.46 42.41
CA ILE A 22 -0.38 -40.51 41.49
C ILE A 22 -0.84 -40.72 40.03
N SER A 23 -1.12 -41.96 39.63
CA SER A 23 -1.69 -42.30 38.31
C SER A 23 -3.10 -41.73 38.08
N GLY A 24 -3.97 -41.74 39.08
CA GLY A 24 -5.31 -41.16 39.01
C GLY A 24 -5.26 -39.64 38.92
N ILE A 25 -4.36 -39.00 39.67
CA ILE A 25 -4.13 -37.55 39.60
C ILE A 25 -3.55 -37.17 38.23
N LEU A 26 -2.59 -37.95 37.70
CA LEU A 26 -2.03 -37.73 36.36
C LEU A 26 -3.06 -37.93 35.25
N LYS A 27 -4.00 -38.86 35.41
CA LYS A 27 -5.08 -39.09 34.45
C LYS A 27 -6.09 -37.94 34.44
N GLU A 28 -6.40 -37.37 35.60
CA GLU A 28 -7.22 -36.15 35.68
C GLU A 28 -6.49 -34.92 35.15
N LEU A 29 -5.21 -34.73 35.51
CA LEU A 29 -4.39 -33.66 34.95
C LEU A 29 -4.25 -33.76 33.43
N SER A 30 -4.04 -34.97 32.89
CA SER A 30 -4.02 -35.21 31.45
C SER A 30 -5.37 -34.90 30.81
N GLY A 31 -6.49 -35.26 31.45
CA GLY A 31 -7.83 -34.89 30.99
C GLY A 31 -8.09 -33.38 30.98
N MET A 32 -7.56 -32.66 31.98
CA MET A 32 -7.62 -31.20 32.04
C MET A 32 -6.71 -30.53 31.00
N ILE A 33 -5.50 -31.05 30.77
CA ILE A 33 -4.57 -30.52 29.76
C ILE A 33 -5.13 -30.71 28.34
N LYS A 34 -5.85 -31.80 28.06
CA LYS A 34 -6.53 -32.01 26.77
C LYS A 34 -7.59 -30.95 26.47
N HIS A 35 -8.23 -30.37 27.49
CA HIS A 35 -9.13 -29.22 27.30
C HIS A 35 -8.39 -27.95 26.88
N PHE A 36 -7.08 -27.85 27.14
CA PHE A 36 -6.24 -26.76 26.65
C PHE A 36 -5.63 -27.05 25.27
N GLU A 37 -5.27 -28.31 24.97
CA GLU A 37 -4.73 -28.70 23.65
C GLU A 37 -5.77 -28.65 22.52
N GLY A 38 -7.07 -28.72 22.83
CA GLY A 38 -8.16 -28.67 21.85
C GLY A 38 -8.74 -27.28 21.57
N ILE A 39 -8.12 -26.19 22.03
CA ILE A 39 -8.62 -24.83 21.81
C ILE A 39 -8.07 -24.29 20.48
N GLU A 40 -8.83 -24.46 19.40
CA GLU A 40 -8.47 -23.97 18.05
C GLU A 40 -8.59 -22.43 17.91
N SER A 41 -9.33 -21.78 18.82
CA SER A 41 -9.46 -20.32 18.87
C SER A 41 -9.82 -19.79 20.26
N VAL A 42 -9.20 -18.68 20.66
CA VAL A 42 -9.55 -17.92 21.87
C VAL A 42 -10.43 -16.73 21.48
N GLU A 43 -11.59 -16.60 22.10
CA GLU A 43 -12.50 -15.47 21.91
C GLU A 43 -12.13 -14.36 22.92
N ILE A 44 -11.66 -13.21 22.43
CA ILE A 44 -11.14 -12.11 23.27
C ILE A 44 -12.25 -11.11 23.62
N ASP A 45 -13.27 -11.02 22.76
CA ASP A 45 -14.51 -10.28 22.95
C ASP A 45 -15.55 -10.82 21.94
N SER A 46 -16.84 -10.58 22.18
CA SER A 46 -17.96 -11.06 21.36
C SER A 46 -17.75 -10.76 19.87
N GLY A 47 -17.40 -11.80 19.10
CA GLY A 47 -17.21 -11.71 17.64
C GLY A 47 -15.77 -11.54 17.14
N VAL A 48 -14.76 -11.55 18.03
CA VAL A 48 -13.33 -11.52 17.65
C VAL A 48 -12.64 -12.81 18.12
N THR A 49 -12.26 -13.67 17.16
CA THR A 49 -11.51 -14.90 17.43
C THR A 49 -10.05 -14.76 17.03
N ALA A 50 -9.15 -15.13 17.94
CA ALA A 50 -7.73 -15.32 17.66
C ALA A 50 -7.48 -16.83 17.50
N SER A 51 -7.22 -17.28 16.26
CA SER A 51 -6.87 -18.68 16.00
C SER A 51 -5.36 -18.81 15.81
N GLY A 52 -4.77 -19.71 16.59
CA GLY A 52 -3.34 -20.01 16.62
C GLY A 52 -2.95 -21.21 15.75
N GLU A 53 -3.74 -21.55 14.73
CA GLU A 53 -3.41 -22.67 13.86
C GLU A 53 -2.38 -22.28 12.80
N ASN A 54 -1.16 -22.77 13.02
CA ASN A 54 -0.10 -23.11 12.07
C ASN A 54 -0.24 -22.55 10.64
N TYR A 55 0.18 -21.31 10.41
CA TYR A 55 1.06 -20.96 9.28
C TYR A 55 1.89 -19.72 9.68
N CYS A 56 3.16 -19.98 10.03
CA CYS A 56 4.23 -19.03 10.36
C CYS A 56 4.21 -18.43 11.79
N GLN A 57 5.16 -18.89 12.59
CA GLN A 57 5.49 -18.47 13.96
C GLN A 57 5.37 -16.94 14.17
N GLY A 58 4.55 -16.54 15.16
CA GLY A 58 4.66 -15.22 15.80
C GLY A 58 3.66 -14.12 15.38
N ARG A 59 2.59 -14.41 14.62
CA ARG A 59 1.57 -13.40 14.29
C ARG A 59 0.17 -13.83 14.72
N ILE A 60 -0.51 -12.95 15.46
CA ILE A 60 -1.91 -13.12 15.87
C ILE A 60 -2.81 -12.72 14.70
N MET A 61 -3.62 -13.64 14.19
CA MET A 61 -4.62 -13.36 13.14
C MET A 61 -5.97 -13.03 13.80
N ILE A 62 -6.41 -11.78 13.65
CA ILE A 62 -7.71 -11.29 14.13
C ILE A 62 -8.72 -11.40 12.97
N LYS A 63 -9.67 -12.33 13.05
CA LYS A 63 -10.78 -12.45 12.08
C LYS A 63 -12.09 -12.09 12.76
N ALA A 64 -12.83 -11.13 12.21
CA ALA A 64 -14.19 -10.81 12.67
C ALA A 64 -15.20 -11.79 12.07
N LYS A 65 -16.12 -12.31 12.89
CA LYS A 65 -17.14 -13.29 12.50
C LYS A 65 -18.22 -12.71 11.57
N GLU A 66 -18.43 -11.39 11.63
CA GLU A 66 -19.36 -10.65 10.77
C GLU A 66 -18.62 -9.54 10.01
N LYS A 67 -19.02 -9.27 8.76
CA LYS A 67 -18.49 -8.16 7.95
C LYS A 67 -19.01 -6.82 8.49
N GLY A 68 -18.56 -6.45 9.69
CA GLY A 68 -19.06 -5.33 10.47
C GLY A 68 -18.05 -4.20 10.66
N PHE A 69 -17.21 -3.90 9.68
CA PHE A 69 -16.40 -2.67 9.67
C PHE A 69 -16.40 -2.05 8.28
N LYS A 70 -17.35 -1.13 8.05
CA LYS A 70 -17.51 -0.38 6.79
C LYS A 70 -16.59 0.85 6.68
N GLY A 71 -15.45 0.90 7.39
CA GLY A 71 -14.65 2.10 7.32
C GLY A 71 -13.39 2.17 8.19
N GLN A 72 -12.56 1.13 8.21
CA GLN A 72 -11.10 1.26 8.22
C GLN A 72 -10.50 -0.14 8.07
N ALA A 73 -9.89 -0.43 6.93
CA ALA A 73 -9.16 -1.68 6.77
C ALA A 73 -7.88 -1.60 7.60
N VAL A 74 -7.72 -2.49 8.59
CA VAL A 74 -6.40 -2.79 9.14
C VAL A 74 -5.67 -3.61 8.09
N PHE A 75 -4.81 -2.95 7.32
CA PHE A 75 -3.96 -3.63 6.35
C PHE A 75 -2.84 -4.35 7.12
N VAL A 76 -2.95 -5.67 7.25
CA VAL A 76 -1.77 -6.50 7.45
C VAL A 76 -1.11 -6.59 6.08
N GLU A 77 -0.19 -5.67 5.80
CA GLU A 77 0.57 -5.62 4.55
C GLU A 77 1.26 -6.96 4.29
N GLY A 78 0.66 -7.77 3.44
CA GLY A 78 1.43 -8.62 2.53
C GLY A 78 1.85 -7.74 1.36
N THR A 79 3.13 -7.75 1.02
CA THR A 79 3.67 -7.01 -0.12
C THR A 79 2.80 -7.29 -1.36
N PRO A 80 2.29 -6.26 -2.06
CA PRO A 80 1.46 -6.45 -3.24
C PRO A 80 2.20 -7.33 -4.26
N LYS A 81 1.50 -8.33 -4.83
CA LYS A 81 2.07 -9.21 -5.87
C LYS A 81 2.48 -8.43 -7.13
N GLU A 82 1.89 -7.26 -7.34
CA GLU A 82 2.22 -6.35 -8.43
C GLU A 82 2.24 -4.93 -7.88
N PHE A 83 3.28 -4.17 -8.20
CA PHE A 83 3.33 -2.75 -7.84
C PHE A 83 2.63 -1.96 -8.94
N ILE A 84 1.42 -1.49 -8.65
CA ILE A 84 0.65 -0.65 -9.56
C ILE A 84 0.49 0.72 -8.90
N THR A 85 0.95 1.78 -9.56
CA THR A 85 0.72 3.16 -9.12
C THR A 85 0.19 4.00 -10.27
N ASN A 86 -0.79 4.85 -9.96
CA ASN A 86 -1.29 5.87 -10.86
C ASN A 86 -0.62 7.18 -10.47
N LEU A 87 0.31 7.66 -11.29
CA LEU A 87 0.94 8.96 -11.13
C LEU A 87 0.11 9.99 -11.88
N GLN A 88 -0.42 11.00 -11.21
CA GLN A 88 -1.08 12.11 -11.90
C GLN A 88 -0.02 13.07 -12.43
N VAL A 89 0.01 13.27 -13.74
CA VAL A 89 1.04 14.07 -14.43
C VAL A 89 0.41 15.28 -15.14
N GLY A 90 -0.83 15.64 -14.79
CA GLY A 90 -1.51 16.77 -15.39
C GLY A 90 -2.61 17.35 -14.49
N PRO A 91 -2.97 18.63 -14.71
CA PRO A 91 -3.93 19.35 -13.89
C PRO A 91 -5.38 18.85 -14.05
N ASN A 92 -5.70 18.15 -15.14
CA ASN A 92 -7.06 17.64 -15.39
C ASN A 92 -7.25 16.18 -14.93
N GLN A 93 -8.47 15.85 -14.50
CA GLN A 93 -8.87 14.49 -14.14
C GLN A 93 -8.65 13.53 -15.33
N GLY A 94 -8.00 12.40 -15.07
CA GLY A 94 -7.66 11.40 -16.09
C GLY A 94 -6.30 11.61 -16.78
N GLN A 95 -5.58 12.70 -16.50
CA GLN A 95 -4.21 12.90 -16.97
C GLN A 95 -3.23 12.21 -16.01
N GLY A 96 -3.23 10.88 -16.06
CA GLY A 96 -2.39 10.03 -15.22
C GLY A 96 -1.59 9.01 -16.02
N PHE A 97 -0.36 8.76 -15.57
CA PHE A 97 0.46 7.66 -16.01
C PHE A 97 0.28 6.47 -15.08
N ARG A 98 -0.07 5.29 -15.64
CA ARG A 98 -0.15 4.06 -14.86
C ARG A 98 1.16 3.29 -14.97
N LEU A 99 1.89 3.22 -13.86
CA LEU A 99 3.09 2.40 -13.71
C LEU A 99 2.69 1.05 -13.13
N SER A 100 2.84 -0.01 -13.93
CA SER A 100 2.74 -1.41 -13.49
C SER A 100 4.14 -2.00 -13.51
N VAL A 101 4.66 -2.39 -12.35
CA VAL A 101 5.82 -3.27 -12.26
C VAL A 101 5.28 -4.65 -11.96
N GLY A 102 5.37 -5.54 -12.96
CA GLY A 102 5.00 -6.95 -12.83
C GLY A 102 5.77 -7.64 -11.69
N ASP A 103 5.37 -8.85 -11.34
CA ASP A 103 6.05 -9.64 -10.30
C ASP A 103 7.40 -10.16 -10.81
N ILE A 104 8.51 -9.64 -10.26
CA ILE A 104 9.90 -9.97 -10.63
C ILE A 104 10.52 -11.00 -9.66
N ARG A 105 9.72 -11.62 -8.80
CA ARG A 105 10.27 -12.62 -7.86
C ARG A 105 10.72 -13.87 -8.60
N ALA A 106 11.65 -14.61 -7.98
CA ALA A 106 12.23 -15.83 -8.54
C ALA A 106 11.15 -16.84 -9.03
N PHE A 107 10.03 -16.94 -8.30
CA PHE A 107 8.90 -17.81 -8.67
C PHE A 107 8.26 -17.43 -10.01
N LYS A 108 8.13 -16.13 -10.29
CA LYS A 108 7.54 -15.63 -11.54
C LYS A 108 8.54 -15.64 -12.69
N LEU A 109 9.81 -15.40 -12.38
CA LEU A 109 10.91 -15.55 -13.31
C LEU A 109 11.27 -17.01 -13.63
N LYS A 110 10.58 -17.99 -13.01
CA LYS A 110 10.83 -19.44 -13.18
C LYS A 110 12.20 -19.93 -12.70
N ILE A 111 12.86 -19.11 -11.87
CA ILE A 111 14.12 -19.47 -11.20
C ILE A 111 13.83 -20.28 -9.93
N SER A 112 12.63 -20.18 -9.37
CA SER A 112 12.21 -21.00 -8.24
C SER A 112 10.80 -21.56 -8.44
N ALA A 113 10.46 -22.59 -7.66
CA ALA A 113 9.14 -23.22 -7.71
C ALA A 113 8.63 -23.62 -6.33
N SER A 114 7.31 -23.74 -6.21
CA SER A 114 6.64 -24.27 -5.01
C SER A 114 6.78 -25.78 -4.86
N ASP A 115 7.02 -26.48 -5.99
CA ASP A 115 7.14 -27.93 -6.09
C ASP A 115 8.26 -28.27 -7.08
N TYR A 116 9.02 -29.32 -6.79
CA TYR A 116 10.16 -29.73 -7.62
C TYR A 116 9.77 -30.22 -9.04
N ASN A 117 8.55 -30.72 -9.22
CA ASN A 117 8.03 -31.21 -10.51
C ASN A 117 7.44 -30.11 -11.42
N LYS A 118 7.53 -28.84 -11.02
CA LYS A 118 7.04 -27.74 -11.85
C LYS A 118 7.88 -27.62 -13.10
N ASN A 119 7.22 -27.30 -14.22
CA ASN A 119 7.94 -26.98 -15.45
C ASN A 119 8.60 -25.60 -15.34
N THR A 120 9.91 -25.56 -15.52
CA THR A 120 10.77 -24.35 -15.62
C THR A 120 10.53 -23.56 -16.91
N GLY A 121 9.95 -24.21 -17.93
CA GLY A 121 9.79 -23.64 -19.28
C GLY A 121 10.97 -23.93 -20.21
N VAL A 122 11.98 -24.67 -19.74
CA VAL A 122 13.16 -25.09 -20.51
C VAL A 122 13.28 -26.62 -20.45
N ILE A 123 13.53 -27.25 -21.60
CA ILE A 123 13.73 -28.70 -21.69
C ILE A 123 15.02 -29.07 -20.95
N GLY A 124 14.96 -30.09 -20.08
CA GLY A 124 16.11 -30.57 -19.31
C GLY A 124 16.40 -29.80 -18.02
N ALA A 125 15.71 -28.68 -17.76
CA ALA A 125 15.84 -27.96 -16.50
C ALA A 125 14.89 -28.53 -15.44
N ALA A 126 15.45 -28.91 -14.29
CA ALA A 126 14.73 -29.41 -13.13
C ALA A 126 14.91 -28.48 -11.93
N PHE A 127 14.10 -28.69 -10.89
CA PHE A 127 14.27 -28.04 -9.59
C PHE A 127 14.83 -29.04 -8.58
N TYR A 128 15.63 -28.56 -7.63
CA TYR A 128 16.20 -29.36 -6.57
C TYR A 128 15.09 -29.88 -5.63
N SER A 129 15.23 -31.11 -5.12
CA SER A 129 14.17 -31.77 -4.33
C SER A 129 13.99 -31.14 -2.95
N GLU A 130 15.03 -30.55 -2.39
CA GLU A 130 14.97 -29.84 -1.11
C GLU A 130 14.63 -28.35 -1.28
N ARG A 131 14.00 -27.78 -0.26
CA ARG A 131 13.67 -26.35 -0.22
C ARG A 131 14.83 -25.58 0.38
N GLU A 132 15.64 -24.96 -0.49
CA GLU A 132 16.82 -24.20 -0.09
C GLU A 132 16.63 -22.69 -0.21
N VAL A 133 15.57 -22.24 -0.87
CA VAL A 133 15.36 -20.81 -1.19
C VAL A 133 14.07 -20.27 -0.59
N THR A 134 14.12 -19.00 -0.22
CA THR A 134 13.00 -18.20 0.29
C THR A 134 12.20 -17.58 -0.85
N ASP A 135 10.94 -17.23 -0.58
CA ASP A 135 10.03 -16.55 -1.52
C ASP A 135 10.29 -15.04 -1.66
N GLY A 136 11.36 -14.55 -1.01
CA GLY A 136 11.71 -13.13 -0.93
C GLY A 136 10.79 -12.28 -0.04
N LEU A 137 9.80 -12.88 0.64
CA LEU A 137 8.87 -12.19 1.54
C LEU A 137 9.06 -12.60 3.01
N SER A 138 9.57 -13.79 3.25
CA SER A 138 9.85 -14.31 4.58
C SER A 138 11.23 -14.95 4.67
N SER A 139 11.72 -15.17 5.88
CA SER A 139 12.99 -15.89 6.13
C SER A 139 12.83 -17.42 6.08
N GLN A 140 11.66 -17.95 5.71
CA GLN A 140 11.39 -19.38 5.64
C GLN A 140 11.68 -19.93 4.24
N THR A 141 12.45 -21.01 4.16
CA THR A 141 12.75 -21.70 2.89
C THR A 141 11.54 -22.48 2.41
N ILE A 142 10.73 -21.84 1.57
CA ILE A 142 9.47 -22.40 1.06
C ILE A 142 9.50 -22.67 -0.45
N GLU A 143 10.60 -22.41 -1.14
CA GLU A 143 10.72 -22.65 -2.58
C GLU A 143 11.92 -23.55 -2.91
N HIS A 144 11.83 -24.19 -4.08
CA HIS A 144 12.86 -25.03 -4.68
C HIS A 144 13.69 -24.22 -5.65
N ALA A 145 15.02 -24.35 -5.60
CA ALA A 145 15.95 -23.71 -6.53
C ALA A 145 16.09 -24.52 -7.83
N VAL A 146 16.53 -23.88 -8.92
CA VAL A 146 16.92 -24.60 -10.14
C VAL A 146 18.07 -25.56 -9.81
N ASP A 147 17.96 -26.80 -10.29
CA ASP A 147 18.97 -27.81 -10.10
C ASP A 147 20.18 -27.57 -11.02
N VAL A 148 21.39 -27.63 -10.45
CA VAL A 148 22.68 -27.48 -11.16
C VAL A 148 23.59 -28.68 -10.84
N SER A 149 23.07 -29.75 -10.24
CA SER A 149 23.85 -30.90 -9.78
C SER A 149 24.38 -31.79 -10.91
N THR A 150 23.71 -31.79 -12.07
CA THR A 150 24.12 -32.54 -13.26
C THR A 150 24.52 -31.59 -14.40
N GLU A 151 25.38 -32.05 -15.31
CA GLU A 151 25.81 -31.25 -16.48
C GLU A 151 24.63 -30.82 -17.37
N GLU A 152 23.66 -31.73 -17.56
CA GLU A 152 22.45 -31.46 -18.33
C GLU A 152 21.56 -30.43 -17.63
N CYS A 153 21.28 -30.60 -16.33
CA CYS A 153 20.51 -29.64 -15.55
C CYS A 153 21.21 -28.27 -15.51
N ALA A 154 22.54 -28.23 -15.34
CA ALA A 154 23.31 -27.00 -15.31
C ALA A 154 23.25 -26.23 -16.64
N THR A 155 23.38 -26.94 -17.77
CA THR A 155 23.27 -26.33 -19.11
C THR A 155 21.87 -25.77 -19.34
N ALA A 156 20.84 -26.51 -18.93
CA ALA A 156 19.46 -26.05 -19.04
C ALA A 156 19.16 -24.89 -18.06
N ALA A 157 19.74 -24.89 -16.86
CA ALA A 157 19.61 -23.84 -15.85
C ALA A 157 20.11 -22.49 -16.37
N ILE A 158 21.23 -22.45 -17.11
CA ILE A 158 21.73 -21.23 -17.76
C ILE A 158 20.63 -20.61 -18.64
N THR A 159 19.93 -21.43 -19.42
CA THR A 159 18.84 -20.96 -20.27
C THR A 159 17.65 -20.44 -19.46
N VAL A 160 17.34 -21.04 -18.30
CA VAL A 160 16.31 -20.52 -17.37
C VAL A 160 16.71 -19.12 -16.87
N TYR A 161 17.95 -18.96 -16.44
CA TYR A 161 18.46 -17.67 -15.97
C TYR A 161 18.51 -16.62 -17.08
N ASP A 162 18.91 -16.98 -18.30
CA ASP A 162 18.90 -16.06 -19.45
C ASP A 162 17.48 -15.57 -19.75
N ASN A 163 16.49 -16.47 -19.78
CA ASN A 163 15.10 -16.10 -19.96
C ASN A 163 14.59 -15.15 -18.87
N ALA A 164 15.00 -15.38 -17.62
CA ALA A 164 14.68 -14.47 -16.52
C ALA A 164 15.36 -13.11 -16.68
N ILE A 165 16.64 -13.06 -17.08
CA ILE A 165 17.38 -11.82 -17.34
C ILE A 165 16.70 -11.03 -18.46
N VAL A 166 16.28 -11.68 -19.56
CA VAL A 166 15.54 -11.02 -20.65
C VAL A 166 14.25 -10.39 -20.15
N GLN A 167 13.47 -11.09 -19.30
CA GLN A 167 12.24 -10.53 -18.72
C GLN A 167 12.53 -9.30 -17.84
N VAL A 168 13.54 -9.36 -16.98
CA VAL A 168 13.97 -8.21 -16.16
C VAL A 168 14.43 -7.05 -17.03
N ALA A 169 15.20 -7.32 -18.09
CA ALA A 169 15.70 -6.32 -19.01
C ALA A 169 14.57 -5.64 -19.78
N GLN A 170 13.56 -6.39 -20.24
CA GLN A 170 12.37 -5.85 -20.89
C GLN A 170 11.61 -4.90 -19.97
N LEU A 171 11.41 -5.30 -18.71
CA LEU A 171 10.76 -4.45 -17.72
C LEU A 171 11.58 -3.19 -17.42
N ARG A 172 12.91 -3.32 -17.26
CA ARG A 172 13.80 -2.16 -17.09
C ARG A 172 13.75 -1.21 -18.30
N GLY A 173 13.69 -1.75 -19.51
CA GLY A 173 13.52 -0.98 -20.73
C GLY A 173 12.19 -0.21 -20.75
N ALA A 174 11.10 -0.87 -20.35
CA ALA A 174 9.80 -0.23 -20.21
C ALA A 174 9.84 0.90 -19.15
N LEU A 175 10.47 0.67 -17.99
CA LEU A 175 10.66 1.70 -16.97
C LEU A 175 11.48 2.88 -17.48
N GLY A 176 12.54 2.64 -18.26
CA GLY A 176 13.32 3.71 -18.89
C GLY A 176 12.50 4.52 -19.89
N ALA A 177 11.66 3.86 -20.71
CA ALA A 177 10.76 4.58 -21.62
C ALA A 177 9.74 5.44 -20.86
N ILE A 178 9.26 4.96 -19.71
CA ILE A 178 8.37 5.71 -18.83
C ILE A 178 9.10 6.92 -18.22
N GLN A 179 10.34 6.74 -17.77
CA GLN A 179 11.16 7.83 -17.26
C GLN A 179 11.33 8.94 -18.33
N ASN A 180 11.65 8.59 -19.57
CA ASN A 180 11.76 9.56 -20.67
C ASN A 180 10.45 10.32 -20.91
N ARG A 181 9.31 9.64 -20.82
CA ARG A 181 7.99 10.28 -20.95
C ARG A 181 7.68 11.21 -19.79
N LEU A 182 8.05 10.84 -18.56
CA LEU A 182 7.88 11.69 -17.38
C LEU A 182 8.76 12.93 -17.49
N GLU A 183 10.01 12.80 -17.92
CA GLU A 183 10.91 13.93 -18.13
C GLU A 183 10.40 14.87 -19.21
N TYR A 184 9.92 14.35 -20.34
CA TYR A 184 9.29 15.16 -21.38
C TYR A 184 8.02 15.86 -20.88
N THR A 185 7.19 15.17 -20.10
CA THR A 185 5.96 15.75 -19.56
C THR A 185 6.29 16.83 -18.55
N ALA A 186 7.29 16.63 -17.68
CA ALA A 186 7.77 17.63 -16.74
C ALA A 186 8.29 18.87 -17.48
N ALA A 187 9.17 18.71 -18.46
CA ALA A 187 9.67 19.82 -19.27
C ALA A 187 8.54 20.57 -19.98
N ASN A 188 7.55 19.86 -20.51
CA ASN A 188 6.38 20.49 -21.14
C ASN A 188 5.50 21.26 -20.13
N LEU A 189 5.32 20.72 -18.92
CA LEU A 189 4.58 21.40 -17.85
C LEU A 189 5.33 22.64 -17.35
N GLU A 190 6.66 22.59 -17.24
CA GLU A 190 7.48 23.75 -16.89
C GLU A 190 7.36 24.86 -17.93
N ASN A 191 7.51 24.54 -19.22
CA ASN A 191 7.31 25.50 -20.30
C ASN A 191 5.88 26.07 -20.32
N THR A 192 4.87 25.23 -20.07
CA THR A 192 3.47 25.69 -19.99
C THR A 192 3.27 26.60 -18.79
N GLY A 193 3.88 26.26 -17.65
CA GLY A 193 3.88 27.08 -16.44
C GLY A 193 4.51 28.45 -16.68
N GLU A 194 5.68 28.50 -17.32
CA GLU A 194 6.35 29.76 -17.69
C GLU A 194 5.46 30.60 -18.63
N ASN A 195 4.87 29.97 -19.65
CA ASN A 195 3.96 30.66 -20.57
C ASN A 195 2.72 31.21 -19.87
N LEU A 196 2.15 30.45 -18.92
CA LEU A 196 0.99 30.89 -18.14
C LEU A 196 1.35 32.01 -17.16
N THR A 197 2.49 31.92 -16.48
CA THR A 197 2.98 33.00 -15.61
C THR A 197 3.28 34.27 -16.41
N ALA A 198 3.89 34.16 -17.59
CA ALA A 198 4.13 35.29 -18.47
C ALA A 198 2.82 35.90 -19.03
N ALA A 199 1.83 35.06 -19.34
CA ALA A 199 0.50 35.52 -19.74
C ALA A 199 -0.22 36.23 -18.58
N LEU A 200 -0.12 35.69 -17.36
CA LEU A 200 -0.68 36.29 -16.15
C LEU A 200 -0.02 37.64 -15.86
N SER A 201 1.30 37.73 -15.88
CA SER A 201 2.02 39.00 -15.71
C SER A 201 1.61 40.04 -16.75
N ARG A 202 1.43 39.65 -18.02
CA ARG A 202 0.91 40.59 -19.03
C ARG A 202 -0.50 41.08 -18.71
N ILE A 203 -1.38 40.21 -18.22
CA ILE A 203 -2.76 40.59 -17.84
C ILE A 203 -2.72 41.55 -16.64
N GLU A 204 -2.00 41.19 -15.57
CA GLU A 204 -1.87 42.04 -14.38
C GLU A 204 -1.23 43.39 -14.70
N ASP A 205 -0.17 43.43 -15.52
CA ASP A 205 0.48 44.67 -15.94
C ASP A 205 -0.46 45.54 -16.80
N THR A 206 -1.25 44.94 -17.69
CA THR A 206 -2.24 45.70 -18.49
C THR A 206 -3.37 46.26 -17.65
N ASP A 207 -3.87 45.48 -16.69
CA ASP A 207 -4.95 45.91 -15.80
C ASP A 207 -4.46 47.02 -14.85
N MET A 208 -3.24 46.90 -14.31
CA MET A 208 -2.61 47.94 -13.50
C MET A 208 -2.32 49.21 -14.30
N ALA A 209 -1.84 49.10 -15.54
CA ALA A 209 -1.61 50.26 -16.40
C ALA A 209 -2.91 51.01 -16.72
N LEU A 210 -4.02 50.29 -16.91
CA LEU A 210 -5.33 50.89 -17.12
C LEU A 210 -5.82 51.60 -15.85
N GLU A 211 -5.74 50.94 -14.69
CA GLU A 211 -6.12 51.54 -13.40
C GLU A 211 -5.27 52.79 -13.11
N MET A 212 -3.96 52.75 -13.36
CA MET A 212 -3.06 53.90 -13.18
C MET A 212 -3.35 55.04 -14.16
N SER A 213 -3.76 54.72 -15.39
CA SER A 213 -4.18 55.72 -16.38
C SER A 213 -5.48 56.39 -15.96
N GLU A 214 -6.46 55.60 -15.48
CA GLU A 214 -7.72 56.13 -14.94
C GLU A 214 -7.48 56.95 -13.67
N PHE A 215 -6.68 56.45 -12.72
CA PHE A 215 -6.30 57.16 -11.51
C PHE A 215 -5.60 58.48 -11.82
N THR A 216 -4.67 58.49 -12.78
CA THR A 216 -4.00 59.71 -13.23
C THR A 216 -4.99 60.68 -13.88
N LYS A 217 -5.88 60.20 -14.75
CA LYS A 217 -6.95 61.02 -15.36
C LYS A 217 -7.86 61.63 -14.30
N TYR A 218 -8.26 60.86 -13.28
CA TYR A 218 -9.06 61.36 -12.16
C TYR A 218 -8.31 62.42 -11.36
N ASN A 219 -7.03 62.19 -11.05
CA ASN A 219 -6.21 63.20 -10.35
C ASN A 219 -6.06 64.49 -11.16
N ILE A 220 -5.79 64.39 -12.47
CA ILE A 220 -5.73 65.55 -13.36
C ILE A 220 -7.09 66.25 -13.43
N LEU A 221 -8.20 65.52 -13.50
CA LEU A 221 -9.54 66.09 -13.52
C LEU A 221 -9.85 66.83 -12.21
N ILE A 222 -9.44 66.30 -11.06
CA ILE A 222 -9.59 66.95 -9.76
C ILE A 222 -8.74 68.22 -9.70
N GLN A 223 -7.48 68.16 -10.11
CA GLN A 223 -6.58 69.33 -10.13
C GLN A 223 -7.02 70.40 -11.14
N ALA A 224 -7.50 69.99 -12.33
CA ALA A 224 -8.06 70.88 -13.32
C ALA A 224 -9.41 71.45 -12.87
N GLY A 225 -10.23 70.66 -12.17
CA GLY A 225 -11.49 71.09 -11.58
C GLY A 225 -11.28 72.15 -10.50
N THR A 226 -10.30 71.97 -9.61
CA THR A 226 -9.96 72.98 -8.59
C THR A 226 -9.36 74.24 -9.21
N ALA A 227 -8.47 74.11 -10.21
CA ALA A 227 -7.93 75.25 -10.95
C ALA A 227 -9.01 76.00 -11.76
N MET A 228 -9.93 75.28 -12.41
CA MET A 228 -11.06 75.87 -13.14
C MET A 228 -12.06 76.53 -12.19
N LEU A 229 -12.36 75.95 -11.03
CA LEU A 229 -13.18 76.60 -10.00
C LEU A 229 -12.51 77.86 -9.48
N ALA A 230 -11.19 77.84 -9.22
CA ALA A 230 -10.45 79.02 -8.81
C ALA A 230 -10.49 80.13 -9.88
N GLN A 231 -10.30 79.78 -11.16
CA GLN A 231 -10.34 80.74 -12.27
C GLN A 231 -11.76 81.24 -12.60
N ALA A 232 -12.77 80.39 -12.46
CA ALA A 232 -14.18 80.76 -12.61
C ALA A 232 -14.66 81.67 -11.47
N ASN A 233 -14.09 81.54 -10.27
CA ASN A 233 -14.37 82.45 -9.15
C ASN A 233 -13.66 83.81 -9.29
N GLN A 234 -12.52 83.88 -9.98
CA GLN A 234 -11.80 85.14 -10.24
C GLN A 234 -12.43 85.97 -11.37
N ARG A 235 -13.00 85.34 -12.42
CA ARG A 235 -13.69 86.05 -13.51
C ARG A 235 -14.80 87.03 -13.06
N PRO A 236 -15.75 86.67 -12.18
CA PRO A 236 -16.79 87.60 -11.74
C PRO A 236 -16.24 88.75 -10.89
N GLN A 237 -15.14 88.55 -10.14
CA GLN A 237 -14.50 89.62 -9.37
C GLN A 237 -13.85 90.68 -10.28
N THR A 238 -13.20 90.25 -11.37
CA THR A 238 -12.68 91.17 -12.39
C THR A 238 -13.77 91.92 -13.16
N VAL A 239 -14.95 91.33 -13.34
CA VAL A 239 -16.09 92.02 -13.98
C VAL A 239 -16.76 93.02 -13.03
N LEU A 240 -16.85 92.71 -11.74
CA LEU A 240 -17.36 93.66 -10.73
C LEU A 240 -16.45 94.88 -10.55
N GLN A 241 -15.14 94.75 -10.76
CA GLN A 241 -14.22 95.90 -10.81
C GLN A 241 -14.44 96.80 -12.04
N LEU A 242 -14.99 96.27 -13.13
CA LEU A 242 -15.33 97.03 -14.35
C LEU A 242 -16.76 97.62 -14.32
N LEU A 243 -17.62 97.18 -13.39
CA LEU A 243 -19.00 97.67 -13.23
C LEU A 243 -19.17 98.59 -12.01
N GLY A 244 -18.27 98.50 -11.02
CA GLY A 244 -18.29 99.27 -9.77
C GLY A 244 -17.25 100.40 -9.69
N GLY A 245 -16.59 100.72 -10.79
CA GLY A 245 -15.63 101.83 -10.93
C GLY A 245 -16.16 102.92 -11.84
#